data_AF-A0AAV0TQX5-F1
#
_entry.id   AF-A0AAV0TQX5-F1
#
_cell.length_a   1.000
_cell.length_b   1.000
_cell.length_c   1.000
_cell.angle_alpha   90.00
_cell.angle_beta   90.00
_cell.angle_gamma   90.00
#
_symmetry.space_group_name_H-M   'P 1'
#
loop_
_entity.id
_entity.type
_entity.pdbx_description
1 polymer ?
#
loop_
_entity_poly.entity_id
_entity_poly.type
_entity_poly.pdbx_seq_one_letter_code
_entity_poly.pdbx_strand_id
1 'polypeptide(L)'
;MKLFVPTVLASMAFMLHCDVNALNVRIPGVNYNTRKGPDWAPDSSKCKNAAEVQKDMYALKGIADKVHIYSLIDCNQAELVLPAAKNAGLKVHLGIWTTRSHDYLLQEKNKLAYLIDSGLYDDNLVVGLNVGSETVYREEISAITAISFMNEIRDYIRNRGKTTPVTIADVVDVYNDNPRLFDAVDYVSVNQFSFWEKANVNEGAAVTLDRLKRLRVTAANKGKKIVISETGWSSGGSDPDAAVASPENQAKFFSDFIQVARSHNFDYYWYVAFDSKWRVTNGGKEVESDFGIFKEDDTMKSNFQQLTISWKTPRAIRNAGTNLLLSENDGNVYMSSKSSNWLVQEQQVWFFDSATQKVRSKSSDRCLDAFQAWDGAIVRVFRCIDNEPNQKWTYESSTGKLRHVKHQGFCLDQDPAQGNKLQLYGCSPNNMNQQWSIIDPATI
;
A
#
# COMPACT_ATOMS: atom_id res chain seq x y z
N MET A 1 -4.12 44.69 -61.68
CA MET A 1 -4.61 44.23 -60.37
C MET A 1 -4.39 42.72 -60.28
N LYS A 2 -3.28 42.28 -59.68
CA LYS A 2 -2.99 40.88 -59.35
C LYS A 2 -2.42 40.91 -57.93
N LEU A 3 -3.22 40.44 -56.97
CA LEU A 3 -2.81 40.29 -55.58
C LEU A 3 -2.43 38.83 -55.35
N PHE A 4 -1.15 38.63 -55.03
CA PHE A 4 -0.62 37.41 -54.44
C PHE A 4 -0.97 37.42 -52.95
N VAL A 5 -1.51 36.31 -52.45
CA VAL A 5 -1.67 36.04 -51.01
C VAL A 5 -0.66 34.96 -50.62
N PRO A 6 0.19 35.14 -49.60
CA PRO A 6 1.10 34.10 -49.14
C PRO A 6 0.43 33.14 -48.15
N THR A 7 0.87 31.90 -48.25
CA THR A 7 0.55 30.70 -47.49
C THR A 7 0.88 30.82 -46.00
N VAL A 8 -0.09 30.53 -45.13
CA VAL A 8 0.15 30.22 -43.71
C VAL A 8 0.18 28.70 -43.57
N LEU A 9 1.36 28.14 -43.33
CA LEU A 9 1.53 26.75 -42.90
C LEU A 9 1.22 26.66 -41.40
N ALA A 10 0.00 26.21 -41.09
CA ALA A 10 -0.32 25.73 -39.75
C ALA A 10 0.16 24.27 -39.63
N SER A 11 1.31 24.08 -39.00
CA SER A 11 1.77 22.75 -38.58
C SER A 11 0.91 22.30 -37.41
N MET A 12 -0.15 21.54 -37.68
CA MET A 12 -0.86 20.78 -36.66
C MET A 12 0.07 19.66 -36.17
N ALA A 13 0.65 19.85 -35.00
CA ALA A 13 1.24 18.74 -34.24
C ALA A 13 0.10 17.82 -33.81
N PHE A 14 -0.08 16.71 -34.52
CA PHE A 14 -0.86 15.58 -34.05
C PHE A 14 -0.18 15.02 -32.79
N MET A 15 -0.58 15.49 -31.61
CA MET A 15 -0.41 14.72 -30.38
C MET A 15 -1.35 13.51 -30.48
N LEU A 16 -0.85 12.42 -31.05
CA LEU A 16 -1.42 11.10 -30.83
C LEU A 16 -1.29 10.82 -29.32
N HIS A 17 -2.31 11.20 -28.56
CA HIS A 17 -2.58 10.61 -27.26
C HIS A 17 -2.90 9.14 -27.53
N CYS A 18 -1.87 8.32 -27.46
CA CYS A 18 -2.05 6.89 -27.30
C CYS A 18 -2.61 6.70 -25.89
N ASP A 19 -3.93 6.80 -25.76
CA ASP A 19 -4.67 6.26 -24.63
C ASP A 19 -4.54 4.74 -24.68
N VAL A 20 -3.39 4.24 -24.25
CA VAL A 20 -3.13 2.81 -24.04
C VAL A 20 -3.26 2.57 -22.53
N ASN A 21 -4.51 2.30 -22.12
CA ASN A 21 -4.93 1.70 -20.85
C ASN A 21 -3.96 1.93 -19.68
N ALA A 22 -3.99 3.15 -19.13
CA ALA A 22 -3.41 3.40 -17.82
C ALA A 22 -4.12 2.54 -16.77
N LEU A 23 -3.39 2.16 -15.72
CA LEU A 23 -3.94 1.55 -14.51
C LEU A 23 -5.22 2.30 -14.09
N ASN A 24 -6.35 1.59 -13.95
CA ASN A 24 -7.66 2.22 -13.73
C ASN A 24 -7.84 2.83 -12.32
N VAL A 25 -6.79 2.76 -11.50
CA VAL A 25 -6.72 3.29 -10.15
C VAL A 25 -5.50 4.18 -9.99
N ARG A 26 -5.61 5.17 -9.11
CA ARG A 26 -4.48 6.01 -8.70
C ARG A 26 -4.04 5.60 -7.30
N ILE A 27 -2.73 5.60 -7.07
CA ILE A 27 -2.14 5.33 -5.75
C ILE A 27 -1.75 6.64 -5.05
N PRO A 28 -1.78 6.71 -3.71
CA PRO A 28 -1.45 7.94 -2.99
C PRO A 28 -0.03 8.42 -3.28
N GLY A 29 0.93 7.51 -3.37
CA GLY A 29 2.29 7.84 -3.75
C GLY A 29 3.09 6.65 -4.28
N VAL A 30 4.25 6.96 -4.85
CA VAL A 30 5.22 5.99 -5.37
C VAL A 30 6.64 6.42 -5.00
N ASN A 31 7.48 5.45 -4.64
CA ASN A 31 8.90 5.69 -4.42
C ASN A 31 9.61 5.91 -5.76
N TYR A 32 10.52 6.87 -5.80
CA TYR A 32 11.23 7.27 -7.02
C TYR A 32 12.70 7.51 -6.70
N ASN A 33 13.57 7.12 -7.64
CA ASN A 33 15.00 7.31 -7.53
C ASN A 33 15.52 7.85 -8.87
N THR A 34 16.42 8.85 -8.84
CA THR A 34 17.05 9.39 -10.05
C THR A 34 18.25 8.56 -10.50
N ARG A 35 18.67 7.55 -9.73
CA ARG A 35 19.70 6.60 -10.16
C ARG A 35 19.19 5.73 -11.31
N LYS A 36 20.06 5.55 -12.31
CA LYS A 36 19.86 4.67 -13.48
C LYS A 36 21.07 3.79 -13.79
N GLY A 37 22.15 3.92 -13.03
CA GLY A 37 23.40 3.19 -13.26
C GLY A 37 24.14 2.84 -11.96
N PRO A 38 25.20 2.01 -12.05
CA PRO A 38 25.91 1.48 -10.89
C PRO A 38 26.80 2.51 -10.20
N ASP A 39 27.29 2.17 -9.01
CA ASP A 39 28.01 3.10 -8.12
C ASP A 39 29.30 3.67 -8.71
N TRP A 40 30.00 2.87 -9.50
CA TRP A 40 31.26 3.21 -10.15
C TRP A 40 31.09 3.97 -11.47
N ALA A 41 29.86 4.09 -11.99
CA ALA A 41 29.63 4.82 -13.22
C ALA A 41 29.75 6.33 -12.98
N PRO A 42 30.25 7.10 -13.97
CA PRO A 42 30.23 8.55 -13.88
C PRO A 42 28.79 9.07 -13.81
N ASP A 43 28.59 10.24 -13.21
CA ASP A 43 27.26 10.83 -12.96
C ASP A 43 26.39 10.91 -14.23
N SER A 44 26.99 11.16 -15.41
CA SER A 44 26.26 11.19 -16.70
C SER A 44 25.54 9.89 -17.05
N SER A 45 26.02 8.76 -16.53
CA SER A 45 25.47 7.42 -16.74
C SER A 45 24.80 6.85 -15.50
N LYS A 46 25.25 7.26 -14.31
CA LYS A 46 24.71 6.85 -13.01
C LYS A 46 23.39 7.56 -12.68
N CYS A 47 23.26 8.83 -13.07
CA CYS A 47 22.16 9.70 -12.66
C CYS A 47 21.31 10.14 -13.85
N LYS A 48 19.99 10.22 -13.65
CA LYS A 48 19.05 10.84 -14.58
C LYS A 48 19.29 12.35 -14.64
N ASN A 49 19.27 12.92 -15.84
CA ASN A 49 19.30 14.37 -16.04
C ASN A 49 17.91 14.99 -15.89
N ALA A 50 17.81 16.33 -15.90
CA ALA A 50 16.56 17.05 -15.71
C ALA A 50 15.45 16.67 -16.71
N ALA A 51 15.79 16.39 -17.97
CA ALA A 51 14.80 16.02 -18.99
C ALA A 51 14.25 14.61 -18.75
N GLU A 52 15.11 13.67 -18.35
CA GLU A 52 14.69 12.32 -17.94
C GLU A 52 13.78 12.40 -16.71
N VAL A 53 14.17 13.13 -15.66
CA VAL A 53 13.33 13.31 -14.47
C VAL A 53 11.99 13.97 -14.80
N GLN A 54 11.95 14.96 -15.69
CA GLN A 54 10.69 15.61 -16.10
C GLN A 54 9.77 14.64 -16.85
N LYS A 55 10.33 13.80 -17.73
CA LYS A 55 9.59 12.75 -18.43
C LYS A 55 8.98 11.77 -17.44
N ASP A 56 9.76 11.32 -16.45
CA ASP A 56 9.30 10.41 -15.41
C ASP A 56 8.14 11.01 -14.63
N MET A 57 8.24 12.27 -14.18
CA MET A 57 7.17 12.90 -13.41
C MET A 57 5.84 12.98 -14.18
N TYR A 58 5.86 13.16 -15.51
CA TYR A 58 4.64 13.09 -16.32
C TYR A 58 4.07 11.67 -16.38
N ALA A 59 4.90 10.65 -16.52
CA ALA A 59 4.44 9.25 -16.47
C ALA A 59 3.85 8.91 -15.09
N LEU A 60 4.53 9.29 -14.00
CA LEU A 60 4.08 9.04 -12.64
C LEU A 60 2.80 9.79 -12.29
N LYS A 61 2.56 10.98 -12.86
CA LYS A 61 1.29 11.70 -12.69
C LYS A 61 0.09 10.88 -13.18
N GLY A 62 0.29 10.00 -14.17
CA GLY A 62 -0.74 9.10 -14.66
C GLY A 62 -1.26 8.13 -13.59
N ILE A 63 -0.40 7.73 -12.65
CA ILE A 63 -0.72 6.66 -11.68
C ILE A 63 -0.72 7.11 -10.21
N ALA A 64 -0.07 8.22 -9.86
CA ALA A 64 0.14 8.62 -8.48
C ALA A 64 -0.09 10.12 -8.26
N ASP A 65 -0.34 10.49 -7.00
CA ASP A 65 -0.49 11.89 -6.59
C ASP A 65 0.79 12.48 -5.98
N LYS A 66 1.64 11.61 -5.41
CA LYS A 66 2.87 11.96 -4.70
C LYS A 66 4.04 11.10 -5.17
N VAL A 67 5.25 11.65 -5.15
CA VAL A 67 6.49 10.88 -5.29
C VAL A 67 7.31 10.98 -4.00
N HIS A 68 7.94 9.90 -3.57
CA HIS A 68 8.92 9.91 -2.47
C HIS A 68 10.32 9.69 -3.02
N ILE A 69 11.25 10.57 -2.68
CA ILE A 69 12.69 10.41 -2.96
C ILE A 69 13.47 10.11 -1.68
N TYR A 70 14.62 9.47 -1.79
CA TYR A 70 15.35 8.91 -0.63
C TYR A 70 16.38 9.85 -0.01
N SER A 71 16.97 10.71 -0.83
CA SER A 71 18.05 11.63 -0.48
C SER A 71 17.85 12.94 -1.25
N LEU A 72 18.36 14.06 -0.73
CA LEU A 72 18.39 15.31 -1.48
C LEU A 72 19.64 15.41 -2.36
N ILE A 73 20.76 14.85 -1.90
CA ILE A 73 22.09 15.01 -2.51
C ILE A 73 22.46 13.90 -3.50
N ASP A 74 22.04 12.66 -3.26
CA ASP A 74 22.38 11.54 -4.14
C ASP A 74 21.76 11.77 -5.53
N CYS A 75 22.59 11.79 -6.57
CA CYS A 75 22.21 12.17 -7.93
C CYS A 75 21.41 13.49 -8.03
N ASN A 76 21.70 14.46 -7.14
CA ASN A 76 21.03 15.76 -7.07
C ASN A 76 19.50 15.66 -7.07
N GLN A 77 18.95 14.60 -6.46
CA GLN A 77 17.55 14.21 -6.55
C GLN A 77 16.57 15.36 -6.33
N ALA A 78 16.69 16.08 -5.22
CA ALA A 78 15.68 17.06 -4.84
C ALA A 78 15.64 18.30 -5.76
N GLU A 79 16.79 18.77 -6.24
CA GLU A 79 16.86 19.92 -7.14
C GLU A 79 16.29 19.60 -8.53
N LEU A 80 16.38 18.35 -8.96
CA LEU A 80 15.77 17.88 -10.22
C LEU A 80 14.28 17.57 -10.05
N VAL A 81 13.90 16.90 -8.96
CA VAL A 81 12.54 16.37 -8.77
C VAL A 81 11.54 17.43 -8.36
N LEU A 82 11.89 18.39 -7.50
CA LEU A 82 10.95 19.43 -7.05
C LEU A 82 10.35 20.25 -8.22
N PRO A 83 11.14 20.85 -9.13
CA PRO A 83 10.58 21.57 -10.27
C PRO A 83 9.82 20.63 -11.23
N ALA A 84 10.35 19.43 -11.47
CA ALA A 84 9.71 18.46 -12.36
C ALA A 84 8.34 18.00 -11.85
N ALA A 85 8.22 17.72 -10.56
CA ALA A 85 6.98 17.33 -9.90
C ALA A 85 5.98 18.49 -9.90
N LYS A 86 6.43 19.72 -9.63
CA LYS A 86 5.58 20.92 -9.72
C LYS A 86 4.98 21.08 -11.12
N ASN A 87 5.79 20.94 -12.16
CA ASN A 87 5.35 21.02 -13.56
C ASN A 87 4.35 19.91 -13.93
N ALA A 88 4.53 18.70 -13.39
CA ALA A 88 3.62 17.58 -13.61
C ALA A 88 2.35 17.63 -12.73
N GLY A 89 2.25 18.55 -11.77
CA GLY A 89 1.14 18.59 -10.82
C GLY A 89 1.16 17.43 -9.80
N LEU A 90 2.36 16.97 -9.44
CA LEU A 90 2.65 16.03 -8.37
C LEU A 90 3.08 16.77 -7.10
N LYS A 91 2.96 16.09 -5.95
CA LYS A 91 3.59 16.51 -4.69
C LYS A 91 4.80 15.64 -4.38
N VAL A 92 5.68 16.13 -3.50
CA VAL A 92 6.94 15.45 -3.18
C VAL A 92 7.05 15.18 -1.69
N HIS A 93 7.43 13.96 -1.35
CA HIS A 93 7.84 13.55 -0.02
C HIS A 93 9.36 13.40 0.00
N LEU A 94 10.05 14.22 0.79
CA LEU A 94 11.51 14.29 0.76
C LEU A 94 12.13 13.30 1.75
N GLY A 95 13.11 12.53 1.30
CA GLY A 95 14.01 11.77 2.15
C GLY A 95 15.25 12.58 2.47
N ILE A 96 15.60 12.61 3.75
CA ILE A 96 16.85 13.13 4.28
C ILE A 96 17.63 11.90 4.73
N TRP A 97 18.54 11.40 3.89
CA TRP A 97 19.23 10.15 4.17
C TRP A 97 20.17 10.33 5.38
N THR A 98 20.17 9.35 6.27
CA THR A 98 21.02 9.35 7.46
C THR A 98 21.88 8.13 7.51
N THR A 99 23.05 8.28 8.12
CA THR A 99 23.99 7.18 8.35
C THR A 99 24.46 7.23 9.81
N ARG A 100 25.36 6.32 10.20
CA ARG A 100 26.11 6.45 11.46
C ARG A 100 26.86 7.78 11.59
N SER A 101 27.30 8.38 10.48
CA SER A 101 27.98 9.68 10.50
C SER A 101 27.00 10.84 10.44
N HIS A 102 27.05 11.71 11.45
CA HIS A 102 26.29 12.96 11.46
C HIS A 102 26.69 13.91 10.32
N ASP A 103 27.93 13.80 9.81
CA ASP A 103 28.38 14.61 8.66
C ASP A 103 27.50 14.41 7.42
N TYR A 104 26.96 13.21 7.23
CA TYR A 104 26.05 12.95 6.11
C TYR A 104 24.72 13.70 6.29
N LEU A 105 24.18 13.75 7.52
CA LEU A 105 23.00 14.57 7.83
C LEU A 105 23.29 16.05 7.56
N LEU A 106 24.48 16.54 7.92
CA LEU A 106 24.85 17.93 7.67
C LEU A 106 24.89 18.26 6.17
N GLN A 107 25.35 17.33 5.32
CA GLN A 107 25.32 17.50 3.86
C GLN A 107 23.88 17.58 3.32
N GLU A 108 23.01 16.66 3.76
CA GLU A 108 21.58 16.70 3.40
C GLU A 108 20.92 17.99 3.89
N LYS A 109 21.18 18.41 5.12
CA LYS A 109 20.67 19.65 5.71
C LYS A 109 21.15 20.89 4.95
N ASN A 110 22.40 20.92 4.49
CA ASN A 110 22.92 22.01 3.66
C ASN A 110 22.21 22.06 2.30
N LYS A 111 21.89 20.90 1.71
CA LYS A 111 21.08 20.85 0.49
C LYS A 111 19.65 21.33 0.74
N LEU A 112 19.04 20.92 1.85
CA LEU A 112 17.72 21.41 2.28
C LEU A 112 17.71 22.93 2.44
N ALA A 113 18.76 23.50 3.05
CA ALA A 113 18.94 24.95 3.17
C ALA A 113 18.92 25.64 1.80
N TYR A 114 19.72 25.14 0.86
CA TYR A 114 19.76 25.65 -0.50
C TYR A 114 18.39 25.58 -1.19
N LEU A 115 17.66 24.47 -1.05
CA LEU A 115 16.33 24.32 -1.66
C LEU A 115 15.31 25.32 -1.08
N ILE A 116 15.40 25.62 0.21
CA ILE A 116 14.57 26.65 0.86
C ILE A 116 14.94 28.04 0.35
N ASP A 117 16.24 28.36 0.31
CA ASP A 117 16.74 29.70 0.00
C ASP A 117 16.62 30.06 -1.49
N SER A 118 16.73 29.06 -2.35
CA SER A 118 16.49 29.20 -3.80
C SER A 118 15.00 29.23 -4.16
N GLY A 119 14.10 29.00 -3.21
CA GLY A 119 12.64 28.98 -3.45
C GLY A 119 12.13 27.73 -4.16
N LEU A 120 12.95 26.67 -4.29
CA LEU A 120 12.53 25.38 -4.83
C LEU A 120 11.66 24.59 -3.85
N TYR A 121 11.86 24.80 -2.55
CA TYR A 121 11.06 24.22 -1.48
C TYR A 121 9.84 25.10 -1.15
N ASP A 122 8.66 24.48 -1.21
CA ASP A 122 7.37 25.10 -0.87
C ASP A 122 6.51 24.13 -0.05
N ASP A 123 5.86 24.60 1.01
CA ASP A 123 5.03 23.75 1.90
C ASP A 123 3.77 23.21 1.19
N ASN A 124 3.36 23.80 0.05
CA ASN A 124 2.30 23.20 -0.75
C ASN A 124 2.83 22.11 -1.67
N LEU A 125 4.10 22.13 -2.06
CA LEU A 125 4.72 21.12 -2.93
C LEU A 125 5.25 19.93 -2.12
N VAL A 126 5.91 20.21 -0.98
CA VAL A 126 6.53 19.22 -0.12
C VAL A 126 5.56 18.81 0.98
N VAL A 127 5.14 17.54 0.97
CA VAL A 127 4.07 17.04 1.85
C VAL A 127 4.59 16.36 3.13
N GLY A 128 5.89 16.10 3.21
CA GLY A 128 6.54 15.50 4.37
C GLY A 128 8.03 15.31 4.18
N LEU A 129 8.74 15.10 5.29
CA LEU A 129 10.16 14.72 5.33
C LEU A 129 10.37 13.45 6.15
N ASN A 130 11.00 12.43 5.55
CA ASN A 130 11.54 11.27 6.24
C ASN A 130 13.00 11.56 6.59
N VAL A 131 13.33 11.67 7.88
CA VAL A 131 14.71 11.80 8.35
C VAL A 131 15.23 10.43 8.73
N GLY A 132 15.99 9.84 7.81
CA GLY A 132 16.37 8.44 7.82
C GLY A 132 15.33 7.52 7.20
N SER A 133 15.83 6.42 6.63
CA SER A 133 15.06 5.23 6.26
C SER A 133 15.85 4.03 6.78
N GLU A 134 15.24 3.24 7.67
CA GLU A 134 15.80 2.00 8.25
C GLU A 134 17.17 2.16 8.94
N THR A 135 17.55 3.37 9.35
CA THR A 135 18.88 3.62 9.94
C THR A 135 19.01 2.97 11.32
N VAL A 136 17.89 2.76 12.04
CA VAL A 136 17.88 2.01 13.29
C VAL A 136 17.85 0.51 13.01
N TYR A 137 17.03 0.05 12.06
CA TYR A 137 17.01 -1.36 11.63
C TYR A 137 18.38 -1.86 11.16
N ARG A 138 19.13 -1.04 10.41
CA ARG A 138 20.50 -1.35 9.98
C ARG A 138 21.56 -1.24 11.08
N GLU A 139 21.16 -0.97 12.33
CA GLU A 139 22.05 -0.83 13.50
C GLU A 139 23.15 0.23 13.32
N GLU A 140 22.90 1.20 12.44
CA GLU A 140 23.85 2.30 12.21
C GLU A 140 23.81 3.30 13.36
N ILE A 141 22.60 3.60 13.85
CA ILE A 141 22.33 4.53 14.95
C ILE A 141 21.24 4.00 15.89
N SER A 142 21.19 4.52 17.12
CA SER A 142 20.10 4.22 18.06
C SER A 142 18.82 5.00 17.73
N ALA A 143 17.66 4.55 18.24
CA ALA A 143 16.40 5.30 18.14
C ALA A 143 16.49 6.70 18.77
N ILE A 144 17.32 6.90 19.81
CA ILE A 144 17.56 8.23 20.41
C ILE A 144 18.28 9.14 19.42
N THR A 145 19.31 8.61 18.76
CA THR A 145 20.07 9.34 17.75
C THR A 145 19.20 9.70 16.56
N ALA A 146 18.36 8.76 16.09
CA ALA A 146 17.40 9.02 15.02
C ALA A 146 16.43 10.16 15.38
N ILE A 147 15.89 10.17 16.61
CA ILE A 147 15.05 11.26 17.13
C ILE A 147 15.83 12.58 17.16
N SER A 148 17.09 12.56 17.59
CA SER A 148 17.93 13.76 17.61
C SER A 148 18.13 14.34 16.20
N PHE A 149 18.44 13.50 15.21
CA PHE A 149 18.63 13.93 13.82
C PHE A 149 17.34 14.49 13.24
N MET A 150 16.21 13.83 13.49
CA MET A 150 14.90 14.29 13.06
C MET A 150 14.53 15.64 13.67
N ASN A 151 14.74 15.81 14.98
CA ASN A 151 14.49 17.09 15.66
C ASN A 151 15.38 18.20 15.11
N GLU A 152 16.66 17.91 14.80
CA GLU A 152 17.55 18.90 14.19
C GLU A 152 17.01 19.42 12.84
N ILE A 153 16.49 18.54 11.99
CA ILE A 153 15.88 18.92 10.70
C ILE A 153 14.55 19.64 10.93
N ARG A 154 13.71 19.16 11.85
CA ARG A 154 12.43 19.78 12.18
C ARG A 154 12.62 21.20 12.68
N ASP A 155 13.48 21.40 13.67
CA ASP A 155 13.75 22.73 14.24
C ASP A 155 14.34 23.65 13.16
N TYR A 156 15.21 23.11 12.31
CA TYR A 156 15.79 23.87 11.21
C TYR A 156 14.73 24.43 10.25
N ILE A 157 13.80 23.60 9.76
CA ILE A 157 12.77 24.07 8.83
C ILE A 157 11.74 24.98 9.52
N ARG A 158 11.42 24.73 10.79
CA ARG A 158 10.50 25.55 11.59
C ARG A 158 11.07 26.94 11.83
N ASN A 159 12.38 27.05 12.13
CA ASN A 159 13.07 28.33 12.26
C ASN A 159 13.13 29.14 10.95
N ARG A 160 12.88 28.50 9.81
CA ARG A 160 12.75 29.14 8.48
C ARG A 160 11.27 29.31 8.07
N GLY A 161 10.35 29.20 9.01
CA GLY A 161 8.91 29.43 8.80
C GLY A 161 8.19 28.32 8.04
N LYS A 162 8.79 27.13 7.88
CA LYS A 162 8.17 26.00 7.17
C LYS A 162 7.42 25.09 8.12
N THR A 163 6.26 24.59 7.72
CA THR A 163 5.37 23.77 8.55
C THR A 163 5.24 22.31 8.11
N THR A 164 5.93 21.91 7.04
CA THR A 164 5.94 20.51 6.55
C THR A 164 6.20 19.50 7.68
N PRO A 165 5.43 18.42 7.78
CA PRO A 165 5.58 17.42 8.84
C PRO A 165 6.85 16.58 8.64
N VAL A 166 7.45 16.14 9.74
CA VAL A 166 8.72 15.41 9.80
C VAL A 166 8.56 14.11 10.59
N THR A 167 9.09 13.03 10.05
CA THR A 167 9.05 11.69 10.64
C THR A 167 10.39 10.95 10.48
N ILE A 168 10.43 9.72 10.98
CA ILE A 168 11.49 8.73 10.80
C ILE A 168 10.84 7.51 10.12
N ALA A 169 11.37 7.08 8.98
CA ALA A 169 10.94 5.83 8.36
C ALA A 169 11.80 4.67 8.85
N ASP A 170 11.18 3.61 9.36
CA ASP A 170 11.88 2.41 9.78
C ASP A 170 10.95 1.18 9.72
N VAL A 171 11.45 -0.02 9.96
CA VAL A 171 10.61 -1.22 9.92
C VAL A 171 9.61 -1.24 11.08
N VAL A 172 8.52 -2.01 10.92
CA VAL A 172 7.47 -2.15 11.93
C VAL A 172 8.02 -2.59 13.28
N ASP A 173 8.99 -3.50 13.32
CA ASP A 173 9.61 -4.02 14.55
C ASP A 173 10.36 -2.92 15.31
N VAL A 174 11.05 -2.01 14.62
CA VAL A 174 11.79 -0.91 15.27
C VAL A 174 10.84 0.02 16.02
N TYR A 175 9.72 0.41 15.42
CA TYR A 175 8.69 1.20 16.11
C TYR A 175 8.13 0.45 17.32
N ASN A 176 7.83 -0.82 17.11
CA ASN A 176 7.31 -1.73 18.12
C ASN A 176 8.24 -1.83 19.35
N ASP A 177 9.54 -1.91 19.13
CA ASP A 177 10.56 -2.06 20.19
C ASP A 177 11.00 -0.71 20.77
N ASN A 178 10.75 0.40 20.06
CA ASN A 178 11.08 1.75 20.49
C ASN A 178 9.84 2.67 20.54
N PRO A 179 8.91 2.50 21.51
CA PRO A 179 7.67 3.28 21.59
C PRO A 179 7.85 4.80 21.63
N ARG A 180 9.04 5.29 22.02
CA ARG A 180 9.42 6.70 22.00
C ARG A 180 9.40 7.33 20.61
N LEU A 181 9.56 6.52 19.55
CA LEU A 181 9.49 7.01 18.17
C LEU A 181 8.11 7.59 17.88
N PHE A 182 7.03 6.94 18.35
CA PHE A 182 5.66 7.43 18.15
C PHE A 182 5.42 8.83 18.73
N ASP A 183 6.07 9.16 19.85
CA ASP A 183 5.94 10.47 20.49
C ASP A 183 6.73 11.54 19.76
N ALA A 184 7.87 11.17 19.18
CA ALA A 184 8.77 12.10 18.51
C ALA A 184 8.28 12.53 17.12
N VAL A 185 7.69 11.63 16.33
CA VAL A 185 7.34 11.87 14.92
C VAL A 185 6.00 12.60 14.75
N ASP A 186 5.83 13.35 13.66
CA ASP A 186 4.54 14.01 13.35
C ASP A 186 3.47 12.98 12.92
N TYR A 187 3.89 11.92 12.22
CA TYR A 187 3.11 10.74 11.86
C TYR A 187 4.04 9.52 11.85
N VAL A 188 3.49 8.33 12.03
CA VAL A 188 4.27 7.09 11.99
C VAL A 188 4.53 6.71 10.53
N SER A 189 5.80 6.51 10.16
CA SER A 189 6.17 6.05 8.81
C SER A 189 6.89 4.72 8.91
N VAL A 190 6.39 3.70 8.24
CA VAL A 190 6.98 2.35 8.29
C VAL A 190 7.23 1.73 6.93
N ASN A 191 8.35 1.01 6.84
CA ASN A 191 8.65 0.12 5.74
C ASN A 191 8.13 -1.28 6.10
N GLN A 192 7.32 -1.87 5.22
CA GLN A 192 6.73 -3.18 5.43
C GLN A 192 6.62 -3.96 4.12
N PHE A 193 7.38 -5.04 4.02
CA PHE A 193 7.43 -5.91 2.85
C PHE A 193 7.11 -7.35 3.23
N SER A 194 5.85 -7.77 3.02
CA SER A 194 5.51 -9.20 3.12
C SER A 194 6.29 -10.07 2.13
N PHE A 195 6.81 -9.47 1.05
CA PHE A 195 7.72 -10.12 0.10
C PHE A 195 9.00 -10.64 0.79
N TRP A 196 9.63 -9.82 1.64
CA TRP A 196 10.85 -10.21 2.38
C TRP A 196 10.57 -11.11 3.60
N GLU A 197 9.29 -11.30 3.94
CA GLU A 197 8.85 -12.24 4.98
C GLU A 197 8.43 -13.61 4.40
N LYS A 198 8.81 -13.90 3.15
CA LYS A 198 8.48 -15.16 2.43
C LYS A 198 6.99 -15.45 2.35
N ALA A 199 6.14 -14.41 2.41
CA ALA A 199 4.70 -14.60 2.37
C ALA A 199 4.28 -15.30 1.07
N ASN A 200 3.27 -16.17 1.15
CA ASN A 200 2.58 -16.59 -0.07
C ASN A 200 1.83 -15.37 -0.63
N VAL A 201 1.76 -15.19 -1.94
CA VAL A 201 1.07 -14.04 -2.54
C VAL A 201 -0.41 -13.93 -2.12
N ASN A 202 -1.09 -15.05 -1.87
CA ASN A 202 -2.47 -15.06 -1.37
C ASN A 202 -2.62 -14.56 0.08
N GLU A 203 -1.50 -14.38 0.78
CA GLU A 203 -1.41 -13.86 2.15
C GLU A 203 -0.67 -12.53 2.23
N GLY A 204 -0.07 -12.01 1.15
CA GLY A 204 0.82 -10.85 1.24
C GLY A 204 0.16 -9.63 1.89
N ALA A 205 -1.05 -9.27 1.45
CA ALA A 205 -1.77 -8.14 2.05
C ALA A 205 -2.27 -8.44 3.48
N ALA A 206 -2.67 -9.68 3.77
CA ALA A 206 -3.04 -10.13 5.11
C ALA A 206 -1.87 -10.06 6.10
N VAL A 207 -0.69 -10.54 5.71
CA VAL A 207 0.55 -10.45 6.51
C VAL A 207 0.90 -8.98 6.76
N THR A 208 0.75 -8.10 5.76
CA THR A 208 0.95 -6.66 5.97
C THR A 208 0.01 -6.11 7.05
N LEU A 209 -1.27 -6.50 7.05
CA LEU A 209 -2.22 -6.11 8.12
C LEU A 209 -1.85 -6.66 9.48
N ASP A 210 -1.48 -7.95 9.56
CA ASP A 210 -1.10 -8.60 10.80
C ASP A 210 0.09 -7.87 11.45
N ARG A 211 1.11 -7.52 10.64
CA ARG A 211 2.30 -6.78 11.09
C ARG A 211 1.92 -5.39 11.60
N LEU A 212 0.99 -4.70 10.93
CA LEU A 212 0.52 -3.37 11.33
C LEU A 212 -0.45 -3.37 12.52
N LYS A 213 -1.01 -4.50 12.95
CA LYS A 213 -2.10 -4.56 13.95
C LYS A 213 -1.76 -3.83 15.24
N ARG A 214 -0.63 -4.15 15.87
CA ARG A 214 -0.19 -3.50 17.13
C ARG A 214 0.13 -2.02 16.93
N LEU A 215 0.82 -1.72 15.83
CA LEU A 215 1.27 -0.38 15.48
C LEU A 215 0.08 0.57 15.26
N ARG A 216 -1.01 0.09 14.64
CA ARG A 216 -2.28 0.81 14.45
C ARG A 216 -2.92 1.22 15.76
N VAL A 217 -2.99 0.29 16.72
CA VAL A 217 -3.57 0.58 18.04
C VAL A 217 -2.72 1.63 18.77
N THR A 218 -1.40 1.45 18.79
CA THR A 218 -0.48 2.41 19.45
C THR A 218 -0.54 3.79 18.81
N ALA A 219 -0.52 3.87 17.48
CA ALA A 219 -0.62 5.14 16.75
C ALA A 219 -1.96 5.84 17.01
N ALA A 220 -3.08 5.11 16.96
CA ALA A 220 -4.40 5.65 17.25
C ALA A 220 -4.50 6.22 18.67
N ASN A 221 -3.96 5.49 19.66
CA ASN A 221 -3.93 5.95 21.06
C ASN A 221 -3.09 7.22 21.27
N LYS A 222 -2.14 7.50 20.37
CA LYS A 222 -1.31 8.71 20.36
C LYS A 222 -1.79 9.79 19.36
N GLY A 223 -2.94 9.56 18.71
CA GLY A 223 -3.48 10.48 17.70
C GLY A 223 -2.60 10.62 16.45
N LYS A 224 -1.77 9.61 16.15
CA LYS A 224 -0.85 9.61 15.01
C LYS A 224 -1.46 8.87 13.83
N LYS A 225 -1.31 9.46 12.64
CA LYS A 225 -1.55 8.74 11.38
C LYS A 225 -0.41 7.77 11.08
N ILE A 226 -0.69 6.77 10.26
CA ILE A 226 0.30 5.83 9.74
C ILE A 226 0.44 6.03 8.24
N VAL A 227 1.69 6.05 7.80
CA VAL A 227 2.09 6.01 6.39
C VAL A 227 2.95 4.78 6.19
N ILE A 228 2.65 3.99 5.17
CA ILE A 228 3.53 2.89 4.74
C ILE A 228 4.50 3.49 3.73
N SER A 229 5.70 3.89 4.16
CA SER A 229 6.69 4.55 3.31
C SER A 229 7.20 3.66 2.21
N GLU A 230 7.28 2.35 2.44
CA GLU A 230 7.75 1.40 1.43
C GLU A 230 7.02 0.07 1.57
N THR A 231 6.42 -0.38 0.47
CA THR A 231 5.89 -1.73 0.31
C THR A 231 5.79 -2.08 -1.17
N GLY A 232 5.96 -3.35 -1.52
CA GLY A 232 5.95 -3.78 -2.92
C GLY A 232 6.18 -5.27 -3.06
N TRP A 233 6.15 -5.72 -4.31
CA TRP A 233 6.40 -7.11 -4.68
C TRP A 233 7.19 -7.15 -5.98
N SER A 234 8.23 -7.98 -6.06
CA SER A 234 9.03 -8.10 -7.26
C SER A 234 8.37 -8.96 -8.33
N SER A 235 8.47 -8.55 -9.61
CA SER A 235 7.97 -9.36 -10.73
C SER A 235 8.99 -10.33 -11.31
N GLY A 236 10.24 -10.31 -10.84
CA GLY A 236 11.33 -11.09 -11.45
C GLY A 236 12.47 -11.39 -10.46
N GLY A 237 13.44 -12.18 -10.92
CA GLY A 237 14.56 -12.65 -10.09
C GLY A 237 14.16 -13.73 -9.07
N SER A 238 15.16 -14.19 -8.31
CA SER A 238 14.94 -15.14 -7.22
C SER A 238 15.85 -14.86 -6.03
N ASP A 239 15.35 -15.14 -4.82
CA ASP A 239 16.16 -15.14 -3.60
C ASP A 239 15.55 -16.14 -2.59
N PRO A 240 16.35 -17.02 -1.95
CA PRO A 240 15.84 -17.99 -0.96
C PRO A 240 15.17 -17.35 0.26
N ASP A 241 15.47 -16.07 0.50
CA ASP A 241 14.93 -15.29 1.60
C ASP A 241 13.69 -14.47 1.23
N ALA A 242 13.26 -14.52 -0.03
CA ALA A 242 12.11 -13.80 -0.54
C ALA A 242 10.90 -14.69 -0.86
N ALA A 243 9.74 -14.06 -0.99
CA ALA A 243 8.57 -14.65 -1.63
C ALA A 243 8.79 -14.87 -3.13
N VAL A 244 7.95 -15.72 -3.73
CA VAL A 244 8.04 -16.01 -5.17
C VAL A 244 7.75 -14.75 -5.99
N ALA A 245 8.74 -14.28 -6.74
CA ALA A 245 8.62 -13.17 -7.68
C ALA A 245 8.05 -13.65 -9.02
N SER A 246 7.00 -12.99 -9.49
CA SER A 246 6.46 -13.16 -10.85
C SER A 246 5.55 -11.97 -11.22
N PRO A 247 5.32 -11.68 -12.51
CA PRO A 247 4.39 -10.62 -12.92
C PRO A 247 2.98 -10.82 -12.37
N GLU A 248 2.50 -12.06 -12.32
CA GLU A 248 1.19 -12.43 -11.76
C GLU A 248 1.15 -12.17 -10.26
N ASN A 249 2.22 -12.53 -9.54
CA ASN A 249 2.28 -12.31 -8.09
C ASN A 249 2.37 -10.82 -7.74
N GLN A 250 3.14 -10.05 -8.51
CA GLN A 250 3.21 -8.59 -8.34
C GLN A 250 1.84 -7.93 -8.56
N ALA A 251 1.14 -8.28 -9.65
CA ALA A 251 -0.19 -7.75 -9.93
C ALA A 251 -1.22 -8.16 -8.87
N LYS A 252 -1.15 -9.40 -8.39
CA LYS A 252 -2.03 -9.89 -7.33
C LYS A 252 -1.79 -9.18 -6.01
N PHE A 253 -0.54 -9.09 -5.54
CA PHE A 253 -0.23 -8.38 -4.31
C PHE A 253 -0.64 -6.91 -4.41
N PHE A 254 -0.34 -6.24 -5.54
CA PHE A 254 -0.79 -4.87 -5.77
C PHE A 254 -2.32 -4.76 -5.64
N SER A 255 -3.08 -5.58 -6.36
CA SER A 255 -4.55 -5.56 -6.32
C SER A 255 -5.11 -5.80 -4.92
N ASP A 256 -4.56 -6.76 -4.18
CA ASP A 256 -5.00 -7.08 -2.82
C ASP A 256 -4.62 -5.97 -1.83
N PHE A 257 -3.37 -5.49 -1.88
CA PHE A 257 -2.86 -4.46 -0.99
C PHE A 257 -3.60 -3.12 -1.14
N ILE A 258 -3.89 -2.65 -2.36
CA ILE A 258 -4.56 -1.35 -2.49
C ILE A 258 -6.01 -1.37 -1.99
N GLN A 259 -6.67 -2.53 -2.04
CA GLN A 259 -8.02 -2.70 -1.49
C GLN A 259 -7.98 -2.61 0.03
N VAL A 260 -7.00 -3.29 0.64
CA VAL A 260 -6.67 -3.18 2.07
C VAL A 260 -6.39 -1.72 2.42
N ALA A 261 -5.41 -1.10 1.76
CA ALA A 261 -5.01 0.28 2.04
C ALA A 261 -6.18 1.26 1.96
N ARG A 262 -7.03 1.14 0.93
CA ARG A 262 -8.24 1.97 0.81
C ARG A 262 -9.22 1.72 1.96
N SER A 263 -9.46 0.47 2.32
CA SER A 263 -10.46 0.13 3.34
C SER A 263 -10.09 0.54 4.76
N HIS A 264 -8.80 0.62 5.06
CA HIS A 264 -8.27 1.11 6.34
C HIS A 264 -7.79 2.57 6.28
N ASN A 265 -7.93 3.22 5.12
CA ASN A 265 -7.49 4.59 4.88
C ASN A 265 -5.99 4.79 5.17
N PHE A 266 -5.15 3.88 4.70
CA PHE A 266 -3.70 4.01 4.76
C PHE A 266 -3.20 4.91 3.63
N ASP A 267 -2.37 5.89 4.00
CA ASP A 267 -1.44 6.51 3.07
C ASP A 267 -0.25 5.57 2.86
N TYR A 268 0.23 5.45 1.62
CA TYR A 268 1.37 4.60 1.30
C TYR A 268 2.15 5.10 0.07
N TYR A 269 3.38 4.62 -0.05
CA TYR A 269 4.18 4.73 -1.28
C TYR A 269 4.54 3.35 -1.79
N TRP A 270 4.15 3.05 -3.03
CA TRP A 270 4.55 1.80 -3.68
C TRP A 270 6.05 1.81 -3.96
N TYR A 271 6.74 0.76 -3.54
CA TYR A 271 8.12 0.48 -3.87
C TYR A 271 8.16 -0.43 -5.11
N VAL A 272 8.56 0.06 -6.28
CA VAL A 272 9.07 1.41 -6.63
C VAL A 272 8.55 1.83 -8.01
N ALA A 273 8.79 3.06 -8.44
CA ALA A 273 8.32 3.57 -9.73
C ALA A 273 8.85 2.76 -10.92
N PHE A 274 10.18 2.64 -11.02
CA PHE A 274 10.86 2.03 -12.16
C PHE A 274 11.74 0.86 -11.71
N ASP A 275 11.79 -0.18 -12.53
CA ASP A 275 12.82 -1.22 -12.42
C ASP A 275 14.22 -0.60 -12.44
N SER A 276 15.19 -1.31 -11.87
CA SER A 276 16.53 -0.77 -11.63
C SER A 276 17.59 -1.87 -11.59
N LYS A 277 18.17 -2.22 -12.74
CA LYS A 277 19.20 -3.27 -12.87
C LYS A 277 20.50 -2.92 -12.16
N TRP A 278 20.75 -1.64 -11.95
CA TRP A 278 21.94 -1.19 -11.25
C TRP A 278 22.01 -1.72 -9.82
N ARG A 279 20.87 -2.02 -9.17
CA ARG A 279 20.82 -2.60 -7.81
C ARG A 279 21.50 -3.96 -7.77
N VAL A 280 21.16 -4.84 -8.70
CA VAL A 280 21.80 -6.16 -8.88
C VAL A 280 23.26 -5.99 -9.29
N THR A 281 23.52 -5.04 -10.19
CA THR A 281 24.90 -4.74 -10.64
C THR A 281 25.80 -4.28 -9.49
N ASN A 282 25.24 -3.58 -8.50
CA ASN A 282 25.92 -3.19 -7.26
C ASN A 282 25.99 -4.33 -6.21
N GLY A 283 25.60 -5.56 -6.55
CA GLY A 283 25.63 -6.71 -5.65
C GLY A 283 24.34 -6.95 -4.86
N GLY A 284 23.25 -6.24 -5.17
CA GLY A 284 21.92 -6.50 -4.62
C GLY A 284 21.34 -7.84 -5.09
N LYS A 285 20.26 -8.29 -4.45
CA LYS A 285 19.61 -9.55 -4.81
C LYS A 285 18.92 -9.44 -6.17
N GLU A 286 18.84 -10.54 -6.92
CA GLU A 286 18.21 -10.56 -8.25
C GLU A 286 16.80 -9.96 -8.24
N VAL A 287 16.02 -10.23 -7.19
CA VAL A 287 14.66 -9.72 -7.04
C VAL A 287 14.56 -8.19 -6.95
N GLU A 288 15.64 -7.50 -6.58
CA GLU A 288 15.63 -6.05 -6.37
C GLU A 288 15.54 -5.25 -7.67
N SER A 289 15.86 -5.83 -8.83
CA SER A 289 15.74 -5.11 -10.10
C SER A 289 14.31 -4.92 -10.59
N ASP A 290 13.35 -5.70 -10.08
CA ASP A 290 12.05 -5.92 -10.73
C ASP A 290 10.82 -5.48 -9.92
N PHE A 291 10.99 -4.58 -8.94
CA PHE A 291 9.91 -4.00 -8.13
C PHE A 291 9.10 -2.89 -8.82
N GLY A 292 9.56 -2.40 -9.98
CA GLY A 292 8.97 -1.29 -10.70
C GLY A 292 7.53 -1.52 -11.13
N ILE A 293 6.75 -0.44 -11.24
CA ILE A 293 5.51 -0.40 -12.04
C ILE A 293 5.85 -0.26 -13.53
N PHE A 294 6.89 0.50 -13.80
CA PHE A 294 7.47 0.72 -15.12
C PHE A 294 8.81 -0.02 -15.24
N LYS A 295 9.17 -0.38 -16.46
CA LYS A 295 10.53 -0.83 -16.80
C LYS A 295 11.49 0.37 -16.85
N GLU A 296 12.79 0.10 -16.96
CA GLU A 296 13.83 1.16 -17.08
C GLU A 296 13.69 2.07 -18.31
N ASP A 297 12.95 1.65 -19.34
CA ASP A 297 12.67 2.43 -20.57
C ASP A 297 11.38 3.25 -20.49
N ASP A 298 10.82 3.38 -19.30
CA ASP A 298 9.58 4.08 -18.95
C ASP A 298 8.30 3.41 -19.48
N THR A 299 8.40 2.18 -20.03
CA THR A 299 7.22 1.42 -20.42
C THR A 299 6.54 0.81 -19.19
N MET A 300 5.24 1.04 -19.03
CA MET A 300 4.47 0.38 -17.97
C MET A 300 4.48 -1.13 -18.20
N LYS A 301 4.73 -1.92 -17.15
CA LYS A 301 4.73 -3.38 -17.30
C LYS A 301 3.33 -3.89 -17.65
N SER A 302 3.28 -4.94 -18.48
CA SER A 302 2.02 -5.50 -18.99
C SER A 302 1.09 -6.00 -17.87
N ASN A 303 1.66 -6.53 -16.77
CA ASN A 303 0.89 -6.97 -15.61
C ASN A 303 0.22 -5.81 -14.85
N PHE A 304 0.60 -4.55 -15.09
CA PHE A 304 -0.14 -3.36 -14.63
C PHE A 304 -1.05 -2.77 -15.70
N GLN A 305 -0.62 -2.72 -16.96
CA GLN A 305 -1.45 -2.22 -18.08
C GLN A 305 -2.76 -3.00 -18.24
N GLN A 306 -2.73 -4.30 -17.97
CA GLN A 306 -3.89 -5.18 -18.08
C GLN A 306 -4.71 -5.26 -16.78
N LEU A 307 -4.20 -4.67 -15.69
CA LEU A 307 -4.81 -4.79 -14.38
C LEU A 307 -6.01 -3.85 -14.26
N THR A 308 -7.20 -4.44 -14.09
CA THR A 308 -8.42 -3.71 -13.78
C THR A 308 -8.86 -4.04 -12.35
N ILE A 309 -8.93 -3.02 -11.51
CA ILE A 309 -9.29 -3.17 -10.10
C ILE A 309 -10.70 -2.62 -9.89
N SER A 310 -11.60 -3.50 -9.49
CA SER A 310 -12.96 -3.17 -9.06
C SER A 310 -13.02 -3.08 -7.55
N TRP A 311 -13.50 -1.95 -7.05
CA TRP A 311 -13.55 -1.71 -5.61
C TRP A 311 -14.57 -2.58 -4.88
N LYS A 312 -14.12 -3.21 -3.80
CA LYS A 312 -15.01 -4.01 -2.95
C LYS A 312 -15.79 -3.11 -2.01
N THR A 313 -17.10 -3.34 -1.91
CA THR A 313 -17.95 -2.54 -1.01
C THR A 313 -18.03 -3.19 0.37
N PRO A 314 -17.75 -2.46 1.46
CA PRO A 314 -17.93 -2.97 2.82
C PRO A 314 -19.36 -3.40 3.10
N ARG A 315 -19.51 -4.51 3.83
CA ARG A 315 -20.78 -5.11 4.25
C ARG A 315 -20.68 -5.62 5.68
N ALA A 316 -21.81 -5.62 6.37
CA ALA A 316 -21.98 -6.40 7.59
C ALA A 316 -22.96 -7.54 7.31
N ILE A 317 -22.69 -8.71 7.88
CA ILE A 317 -23.48 -9.92 7.69
C ILE A 317 -24.17 -10.20 9.03
N ARG A 318 -25.47 -9.91 9.10
CA ARG A 318 -26.27 -10.00 10.33
C ARG A 318 -27.18 -11.22 10.29
N ASN A 319 -27.14 -12.05 11.33
CA ASN A 319 -28.07 -13.16 11.49
C ASN A 319 -29.47 -12.64 11.84
N ALA A 320 -30.52 -13.17 11.19
CA ALA A 320 -31.89 -12.71 11.38
C ALA A 320 -32.50 -13.15 12.72
N GLY A 321 -32.15 -14.33 13.23
CA GLY A 321 -32.70 -14.84 14.48
C GLY A 321 -32.13 -14.16 15.73
N THR A 322 -30.83 -13.87 15.73
CA THR A 322 -30.12 -13.34 16.91
C THR A 322 -29.73 -11.88 16.81
N ASN A 323 -29.84 -11.26 15.62
CA ASN A 323 -29.32 -9.92 15.31
C ASN A 323 -27.80 -9.74 15.52
N LEU A 324 -27.06 -10.82 15.76
CA LEU A 324 -25.60 -10.78 15.88
C LEU A 324 -24.94 -10.63 14.50
N LEU A 325 -23.74 -10.06 14.51
CA LEU A 325 -22.91 -9.81 13.34
C LEU A 325 -21.83 -10.89 13.22
N LEU A 326 -21.64 -11.39 12.00
CA LEU A 326 -20.49 -12.22 11.68
C LEU A 326 -19.23 -11.37 11.88
N SER A 327 -18.31 -11.89 12.69
CA SER A 327 -17.13 -11.18 13.14
C SER A 327 -15.90 -12.07 12.99
N GLU A 328 -14.74 -11.47 12.78
CA GLU A 328 -13.47 -12.20 12.71
C GLU A 328 -12.39 -11.52 13.53
N ASN A 329 -11.69 -12.26 14.38
CA ASN A 329 -10.52 -11.78 15.09
C ASN A 329 -9.46 -12.88 15.19
N ASP A 330 -8.26 -12.57 14.68
CA ASP A 330 -7.08 -13.46 14.75
C ASP A 330 -7.37 -14.86 14.21
N GLY A 331 -8.07 -14.94 13.08
CA GLY A 331 -8.39 -16.20 12.41
C GLY A 331 -9.64 -16.90 12.96
N ASN A 332 -10.22 -16.41 14.05
CA ASN A 332 -11.43 -16.96 14.64
C ASN A 332 -12.66 -16.21 14.12
N VAL A 333 -13.60 -16.96 13.54
CA VAL A 333 -14.93 -16.44 13.17
C VAL A 333 -15.92 -16.67 14.30
N TYR A 334 -16.71 -15.65 14.61
CA TYR A 334 -17.65 -15.68 15.72
C TYR A 334 -18.82 -14.73 15.48
N MET A 335 -19.84 -14.83 16.32
CA MET A 335 -21.02 -13.95 16.27
C MET A 335 -20.97 -12.96 17.43
N SER A 336 -21.15 -11.67 17.15
CA SER A 336 -21.05 -10.61 18.16
C SER A 336 -22.12 -9.53 18.02
N SER A 337 -22.45 -8.87 19.13
CA SER A 337 -23.31 -7.69 19.09
C SER A 337 -22.55 -6.50 18.51
N LYS A 338 -23.26 -5.53 17.93
CA LYS A 338 -22.68 -4.25 17.49
C LYS A 338 -21.76 -3.67 18.58
N SER A 339 -20.56 -3.25 18.19
CA SER A 339 -19.60 -2.60 19.08
C SER A 339 -19.45 -1.12 18.79
N SER A 340 -19.08 -0.33 19.81
CA SER A 340 -18.63 1.06 19.66
C SER A 340 -17.09 1.17 19.57
N ASN A 341 -16.36 0.09 19.83
CA ASN A 341 -14.92 0.04 19.68
C ASN A 341 -14.58 -0.08 18.19
N TRP A 342 -13.85 0.89 17.65
CA TRP A 342 -13.51 0.94 16.22
C TRP A 342 -12.79 -0.32 15.71
N LEU A 343 -11.96 -0.95 16.55
CA LEU A 343 -11.23 -2.16 16.17
C LEU A 343 -12.20 -3.35 16.06
N VAL A 344 -13.15 -3.45 16.98
CA VAL A 344 -14.19 -4.50 16.93
C VAL A 344 -15.17 -4.23 15.79
N GLN A 345 -15.50 -2.98 15.49
CA GLN A 345 -16.30 -2.63 14.31
C GLN A 345 -15.62 -3.09 13.02
N GLU A 346 -14.30 -2.94 12.91
CA GLU A 346 -13.55 -3.45 11.76
C GLU A 346 -13.66 -4.98 11.62
N GLN A 347 -13.61 -5.70 12.73
CA GLN A 347 -13.81 -7.17 12.78
C GLN A 347 -15.21 -7.60 12.33
N GLN A 348 -16.20 -6.71 12.41
CA GLN A 348 -17.60 -6.93 12.02
C GLN A 348 -17.86 -6.60 10.53
N VAL A 349 -16.84 -6.16 9.79
CA VAL A 349 -16.96 -5.75 8.39
C VAL A 349 -16.32 -6.78 7.47
N TRP A 350 -17.05 -7.07 6.40
CA TRP A 350 -16.69 -8.03 5.37
C TRP A 350 -16.85 -7.40 3.98
N PHE A 351 -16.25 -8.03 2.99
CA PHE A 351 -16.48 -7.77 1.58
C PHE A 351 -17.14 -9.00 0.98
N PHE A 352 -18.40 -8.84 0.56
CA PHE A 352 -19.08 -9.87 -0.22
C PHE A 352 -19.06 -9.47 -1.69
N ASP A 353 -18.40 -10.28 -2.51
CA ASP A 353 -18.30 -10.07 -3.94
C ASP A 353 -19.04 -11.20 -4.64
N SER A 354 -20.18 -10.88 -5.26
CA SER A 354 -21.00 -11.85 -5.97
C SER A 354 -20.35 -12.38 -7.24
N ALA A 355 -19.41 -11.63 -7.85
CA ALA A 355 -18.70 -12.06 -9.06
C ALA A 355 -17.65 -13.12 -8.73
N THR A 356 -16.86 -12.91 -7.66
CA THR A 356 -15.87 -13.89 -7.21
C THR A 356 -16.42 -14.92 -6.22
N GLN A 357 -17.64 -14.71 -5.73
CA GLN A 357 -18.33 -15.50 -4.71
C GLN A 357 -17.56 -15.62 -3.39
N LYS A 358 -16.70 -14.65 -3.08
CA LYS A 358 -15.88 -14.65 -1.87
C LYS A 358 -16.50 -13.76 -0.80
N VAL A 359 -16.39 -14.21 0.45
CA VAL A 359 -16.67 -13.42 1.66
C VAL A 359 -15.32 -13.15 2.32
N ARG A 360 -14.78 -11.93 2.20
CA ARG A 360 -13.45 -11.56 2.69
C ARG A 360 -13.54 -10.67 3.93
N SER A 361 -12.85 -11.01 5.00
CA SER A 361 -12.79 -10.22 6.23
C SER A 361 -12.06 -8.90 5.97
N LYS A 362 -12.58 -7.78 6.51
CA LYS A 362 -11.86 -6.51 6.51
C LYS A 362 -10.69 -6.52 7.48
N SER A 363 -10.83 -7.14 8.66
CA SER A 363 -9.79 -7.09 9.70
C SER A 363 -8.52 -7.87 9.35
N SER A 364 -8.63 -8.94 8.56
CA SER A 364 -7.50 -9.82 8.25
C SER A 364 -7.23 -10.02 6.76
N ASP A 365 -8.07 -9.50 5.86
CA ASP A 365 -7.98 -9.73 4.41
C ASP A 365 -8.08 -11.22 3.99
N ARG A 366 -8.56 -12.09 4.88
CA ARG A 366 -8.75 -13.54 4.65
C ARG A 366 -10.19 -13.89 4.30
N CYS A 367 -10.41 -15.03 3.65
CA CYS A 367 -11.70 -15.45 3.11
C CYS A 367 -12.39 -16.50 3.99
N LEU A 368 -13.71 -16.39 4.12
CA LEU A 368 -14.55 -17.39 4.76
C LEU A 368 -14.41 -18.74 4.02
N ASP A 369 -14.08 -19.78 4.77
CA ASP A 369 -13.64 -21.08 4.26
C ASP A 369 -14.35 -22.21 5.02
N ALA A 370 -14.88 -23.19 4.27
CA ALA A 370 -15.46 -24.41 4.80
C ALA A 370 -15.03 -25.62 3.97
N PHE A 371 -13.98 -26.30 4.41
CA PHE A 371 -13.40 -27.43 3.65
C PHE A 371 -14.09 -28.78 3.88
N GLN A 372 -14.97 -28.87 4.90
CA GLN A 372 -15.69 -30.09 5.30
C GLN A 372 -17.19 -29.98 4.99
N ALA A 373 -17.86 -31.11 4.75
CA ALA A 373 -19.24 -31.15 4.26
C ALA A 373 -20.13 -32.08 5.12
N TRP A 374 -20.35 -31.69 6.37
CA TRP A 374 -21.29 -32.35 7.28
C TRP A 374 -21.88 -31.35 8.26
N ASP A 375 -22.99 -31.72 8.88
CA ASP A 375 -23.66 -30.90 9.87
C ASP A 375 -22.74 -30.60 11.07
N GLY A 376 -22.53 -29.33 11.32
CA GLY A 376 -21.64 -28.84 12.37
C GLY A 376 -20.16 -28.74 11.99
N ALA A 377 -19.84 -28.92 10.71
CA ALA A 377 -18.49 -28.72 10.17
C ALA A 377 -17.99 -27.28 10.40
N ILE A 378 -16.67 -27.18 10.54
CA ILE A 378 -16.00 -25.92 10.88
C ILE A 378 -16.12 -24.93 9.72
N VAL A 379 -16.49 -23.71 10.06
CA VAL A 379 -16.30 -22.52 9.22
C VAL A 379 -15.20 -21.69 9.85
N ARG A 380 -14.27 -21.20 9.05
CA ARG A 380 -13.13 -20.37 9.50
C ARG A 380 -12.81 -19.29 8.48
N VAL A 381 -11.77 -18.51 8.72
CA VAL A 381 -11.09 -17.78 7.65
C VAL A 381 -9.81 -18.50 7.22
N PHE A 382 -9.47 -18.37 5.95
CA PHE A 382 -8.22 -18.86 5.37
C PHE A 382 -7.76 -17.92 4.25
N ARG A 383 -6.50 -18.03 3.82
CA ARG A 383 -5.96 -17.19 2.75
C ARG A 383 -6.85 -17.19 1.51
N CYS A 384 -7.10 -16.01 0.95
CA CYS A 384 -8.00 -15.89 -0.19
C CYS A 384 -7.35 -16.43 -1.47
N ILE A 385 -7.80 -17.58 -1.95
CA ILE A 385 -7.31 -18.22 -3.17
C ILE A 385 -8.39 -18.08 -4.26
N ASP A 386 -8.02 -17.63 -5.46
CA ASP A 386 -9.00 -17.27 -6.51
C ASP A 386 -9.89 -18.42 -6.97
N ASN A 387 -9.31 -19.61 -7.10
CA ASN A 387 -10.02 -20.79 -7.58
C ASN A 387 -10.31 -21.82 -6.48
N GLU A 388 -10.24 -21.45 -5.20
CA GLU A 388 -10.54 -22.37 -4.09
C GLU A 388 -12.05 -22.56 -3.92
N PRO A 389 -12.62 -23.74 -4.24
CA PRO A 389 -14.07 -23.92 -4.20
C PRO A 389 -14.64 -23.97 -2.78
N ASN A 390 -13.81 -24.25 -1.76
CA ASN A 390 -14.20 -24.19 -0.34
C ASN A 390 -14.41 -22.76 0.19
N GLN A 391 -14.10 -21.74 -0.61
CA GLN A 391 -14.22 -20.31 -0.25
C GLN A 391 -15.34 -19.60 -1.02
N LYS A 392 -16.20 -20.38 -1.69
CA LYS A 392 -17.21 -19.87 -2.63
C LYS A 392 -18.60 -19.95 -1.99
N TRP A 393 -19.25 -18.79 -1.91
CA TRP A 393 -20.53 -18.58 -1.26
C TRP A 393 -21.48 -17.82 -2.17
N THR A 394 -22.75 -18.22 -2.20
CA THR A 394 -23.83 -17.49 -2.88
C THR A 394 -24.81 -16.95 -1.85
N TYR A 395 -25.27 -15.72 -2.06
CA TYR A 395 -26.29 -15.11 -1.22
C TYR A 395 -27.62 -15.07 -1.97
N GLU A 396 -28.63 -15.71 -1.41
CA GLU A 396 -30.00 -15.69 -1.93
C GLU A 396 -30.81 -14.66 -1.13
N SER A 397 -31.02 -13.46 -1.68
CA SER A 397 -31.67 -12.37 -0.96
C SER A 397 -33.14 -12.63 -0.62
N SER A 398 -33.83 -13.46 -1.39
CA SER A 398 -35.23 -13.85 -1.13
C SER A 398 -35.39 -14.72 0.11
N THR A 399 -34.37 -15.52 0.45
CA THR A 399 -34.40 -16.44 1.60
C THR A 399 -33.44 -16.02 2.71
N GLY A 400 -32.54 -15.08 2.45
CA GLY A 400 -31.45 -14.69 3.34
C GLY A 400 -30.34 -15.75 3.45
N LYS A 401 -30.31 -16.79 2.62
CA LYS A 401 -29.34 -17.88 2.78
C LYS A 401 -27.98 -17.56 2.16
N LEU A 402 -26.93 -17.79 2.93
CA LEU A 402 -25.55 -17.91 2.43
C LEU A 402 -25.26 -19.39 2.16
N ARG A 403 -25.35 -19.79 0.89
CA ARG A 403 -25.18 -21.18 0.45
C ARG A 403 -23.74 -21.42 0.04
N HIS A 404 -23.19 -22.56 0.45
CA HIS A 404 -21.87 -22.98 0.01
C HIS A 404 -21.94 -23.48 -1.45
N VAL A 405 -20.98 -23.09 -2.29
CA VAL A 405 -21.01 -23.41 -3.73
C VAL A 405 -20.54 -24.83 -4.01
N LYS A 406 -19.41 -25.26 -3.42
CA LYS A 406 -18.88 -26.63 -3.60
C LYS A 406 -19.75 -27.69 -2.91
N HIS A 407 -19.97 -27.53 -1.60
CA HIS A 407 -20.79 -28.41 -0.78
C HIS A 407 -22.26 -28.08 -0.95
N GLN A 408 -22.83 -28.53 -2.07
CA GLN A 408 -24.24 -28.27 -2.40
C GLN A 408 -25.17 -28.83 -1.31
N GLY A 409 -26.23 -28.07 -1.00
CA GLY A 409 -27.16 -28.41 0.07
C GLY A 409 -26.76 -27.88 1.45
N PHE A 410 -25.56 -27.32 1.62
CA PHE A 410 -25.12 -26.72 2.86
C PHE A 410 -25.22 -25.19 2.87
N CYS A 411 -25.55 -24.65 4.04
CA CYS A 411 -25.72 -23.23 4.33
C CYS A 411 -24.83 -22.82 5.50
N LEU A 412 -24.45 -21.54 5.53
CA LEU A 412 -23.88 -20.92 6.72
C LEU A 412 -24.95 -20.89 7.82
N ASP A 413 -24.59 -21.42 8.98
CA ASP A 413 -25.47 -21.61 10.13
C ASP A 413 -24.77 -21.07 11.39
N GLN A 414 -25.55 -20.41 12.24
CA GLN A 414 -25.14 -20.07 13.60
C GLN A 414 -25.94 -20.91 14.57
N ASP A 415 -25.29 -21.69 15.43
CA ASP A 415 -25.95 -22.53 16.43
C ASP A 415 -26.08 -21.82 17.79
N PRO A 416 -27.26 -21.30 18.18
CA PRO A 416 -27.44 -20.62 19.45
C PRO A 416 -27.33 -21.58 20.65
N ALA A 417 -27.60 -22.89 20.46
CA ALA A 417 -27.48 -23.90 21.51
C ALA A 417 -26.02 -24.20 21.87
N GLN A 418 -25.08 -23.90 20.96
CA GLN A 418 -23.64 -24.04 21.17
C GLN A 418 -22.95 -22.67 21.27
N GLY A 419 -23.59 -21.70 21.92
CA GLY A 419 -23.00 -20.39 22.15
C GLY A 419 -22.79 -19.57 20.86
N ASN A 420 -23.72 -19.68 19.91
CA ASN A 420 -23.66 -19.04 18.59
C ASN A 420 -22.48 -19.50 17.73
N LYS A 421 -22.06 -20.77 17.87
CA LYS A 421 -21.02 -21.38 17.04
C LYS A 421 -21.38 -21.22 15.56
N LEU A 422 -20.45 -20.67 14.78
CA LEU A 422 -20.58 -20.62 13.33
C LEU A 422 -20.19 -21.97 12.72
N GLN A 423 -21.03 -22.49 11.83
CA GLN A 423 -20.83 -23.80 11.26
C GLN A 423 -21.44 -23.92 9.86
N LEU A 424 -21.07 -25.00 9.17
CA LEU A 424 -21.76 -25.45 7.98
C LEU A 424 -22.83 -26.46 8.39
N TYR A 425 -24.05 -26.30 7.88
CA TYR A 425 -25.17 -27.18 8.20
C TYR A 425 -26.11 -27.33 6.99
N GLY A 426 -26.83 -28.44 6.90
CA GLY A 426 -27.84 -28.67 5.88
C GLY A 426 -28.82 -27.50 5.79
N CYS A 427 -29.05 -27.00 4.57
CA CYS A 427 -29.92 -25.87 4.31
C CYS A 427 -31.37 -26.22 4.67
N SER A 428 -31.92 -25.63 5.73
CA SER A 428 -33.30 -25.86 6.17
C SER A 428 -34.21 -24.67 5.82
N PRO A 429 -35.40 -24.88 5.21
CA PRO A 429 -36.34 -23.79 4.97
C PRO A 429 -36.81 -23.18 6.29
N ASN A 430 -36.95 -21.86 6.35
CA ASN A 430 -37.42 -21.11 7.53
C ASN A 430 -36.57 -21.24 8.81
N ASN A 431 -35.32 -21.72 8.72
CA ASN A 431 -34.40 -21.72 9.86
C ASN A 431 -33.74 -20.34 10.01
N MET A 432 -34.15 -19.56 11.03
CA MET A 432 -33.60 -18.22 11.30
C MET A 432 -32.09 -18.21 11.59
N ASN A 433 -31.52 -19.34 12.02
CA ASN A 433 -30.08 -19.51 12.23
C ASN A 433 -29.28 -19.48 10.92
N GLN A 434 -29.95 -19.71 9.78
CA GLN A 434 -29.38 -19.73 8.43
C GLN A 434 -29.84 -18.55 7.58
N GLN A 435 -30.55 -17.59 8.18
CA GLN A 435 -31.03 -16.40 7.51
C GLN A 435 -30.14 -15.20 7.87
N TRP A 436 -29.66 -14.53 6.84
CA TRP A 436 -28.67 -13.47 6.93
C TRP A 436 -29.12 -12.25 6.14
N SER A 437 -28.83 -11.07 6.68
CA SER A 437 -28.93 -9.80 5.97
C SER A 437 -27.53 -9.31 5.64
N ILE A 438 -27.27 -8.99 4.37
CA ILE A 438 -26.05 -8.32 3.93
C ILE A 438 -26.35 -6.82 3.83
N ILE A 439 -25.89 -6.06 4.82
CA ILE A 439 -26.27 -4.64 5.01
C ILE A 439 -25.05 -3.72 4.97
N ASP A 440 -25.30 -2.42 4.81
CA ASP A 440 -24.28 -1.39 4.93
C ASP A 440 -23.82 -1.29 6.41
N PRO A 441 -22.52 -1.42 6.72
CA PRO A 441 -22.02 -1.28 8.09
C PRO A 441 -22.40 0.04 8.77
N ALA A 442 -22.60 1.12 8.01
CA ALA A 442 -23.00 2.41 8.56
C ALA A 442 -24.48 2.45 9.03
N THR A 443 -25.28 1.43 8.68
CA THR A 443 -26.71 1.33 9.02
C THR A 443 -27.00 0.34 10.15
N ILE A 444 -25.98 -0.36 10.64
CA ILE A 444 -26.04 -1.08 11.91
C ILE A 444 -26.12 -0.05 13.04
#